data_AF-A0A061N813-F1
#
_entry.id   AF-A0A061N813-F1
#
_cell.length_a   1.000
_cell.length_b   1.000
_cell.length_c   1.000
_cell.angle_alpha   90.00
_cell.angle_beta   90.00
_cell.angle_gamma   90.00
#
_symmetry.space_group_name_H-M   'P 1'
#
loop_
_entity.id
_entity.type
_entity.pdbx_description
1 polymer ?
#
loop_
_entity_poly.entity_id
_entity_poly.type
_entity_poly.pdbx_seq_one_letter_code
_entity_poly.pdbx_strand_id
1 'polypeptide(L)'
;MTRGSFNNSKKAGAIVIAKANLSEFAASYGRLGYSSLGGLTRNPFHDDYNASGSSSGSAVAVTLDFAPFSLGTDTSGSVRGPANNAGLVGLRPTHGLFEMTGVMPSALSFDTLGFFTRTTDDLSLLMSVVKEEKLAYRKTVAKKTFTFITNYSGDNQEVDDTIFDAMQQIREKGHDVGSFTLPKEEENVWDSLIDKHDAESKRDLESYLNERQGTHPKTINHLIERYEQQGISINPALFKLFDGL
;
A
#
# COMPACT_ATOMS: atom_id res chain seq x y z
N MET A 1 -9.40 4.05 8.45
CA MET A 1 -9.37 5.23 7.55
C MET A 1 -9.14 6.44 8.42
N THR A 2 -8.31 7.37 7.94
CA THR A 2 -7.85 8.52 8.73
C THR A 2 -8.98 9.51 8.91
N ARG A 3 -9.11 10.16 10.07
CA ARG A 3 -10.24 11.08 10.27
C ARG A 3 -10.22 12.24 9.26
N GLY A 4 -9.08 12.83 8.93
CA GLY A 4 -8.97 13.95 8.00
C GLY A 4 -9.42 13.63 6.56
N SER A 5 -8.61 12.89 5.81
CA SER A 5 -8.84 12.59 4.38
C SER A 5 -10.18 11.90 4.11
N PHE A 6 -10.57 11.01 5.01
CA PHE A 6 -11.86 10.32 4.92
C PHE A 6 -13.04 11.27 5.16
N ASN A 7 -12.95 12.16 6.16
CA ASN A 7 -14.00 13.14 6.39
C ASN A 7 -14.11 14.11 5.22
N ASN A 8 -13.00 14.51 4.62
CA ASN A 8 -13.00 15.38 3.44
C ASN A 8 -13.72 14.72 2.27
N SER A 9 -13.43 13.43 2.01
CA SER A 9 -14.14 12.65 0.99
C SER A 9 -15.65 12.59 1.26
N LYS A 10 -16.06 12.32 2.51
CA LYS A 10 -17.48 12.28 2.89
C LYS A 10 -18.17 13.64 2.77
N LYS A 11 -17.51 14.73 3.15
CA LYS A 11 -18.03 16.10 2.97
C LYS A 11 -18.31 16.39 1.49
N ALA A 12 -17.46 15.87 0.59
CA ALA A 12 -17.63 15.95 -0.85
C ALA A 12 -18.68 14.96 -1.41
N GLY A 13 -19.34 14.16 -0.57
CA GLY A 13 -20.41 13.24 -0.96
C GLY A 13 -19.96 11.80 -1.24
N ALA A 14 -18.70 11.43 -0.95
CA ALA A 14 -18.26 10.05 -1.11
C ALA A 14 -18.99 9.11 -0.13
N ILE A 15 -19.41 7.94 -0.63
CA ILE A 15 -20.10 6.90 0.14
C ILE A 15 -19.14 5.73 0.37
N VAL A 16 -19.03 5.25 1.61
CA VAL A 16 -18.31 4.01 1.90
C VAL A 16 -19.18 2.83 1.58
N ILE A 17 -18.80 2.06 0.57
CA ILE A 17 -19.53 0.88 0.15
C ILE A 17 -19.08 -0.41 0.86
N ALA A 18 -17.79 -0.49 1.24
CA ALA A 18 -17.21 -1.69 1.85
C ALA A 18 -15.88 -1.40 2.55
N LYS A 19 -15.38 -2.40 3.29
CA LYS A 19 -13.96 -2.53 3.68
C LYS A 19 -13.38 -3.71 2.92
N ALA A 20 -12.21 -3.51 2.32
CA ALA A 20 -11.55 -4.56 1.56
C ALA A 20 -10.68 -5.47 2.44
N ASN A 21 -10.43 -6.69 1.97
CA ASN A 21 -9.48 -7.62 2.59
C ASN A 21 -8.02 -7.10 2.46
N LEU A 22 -7.12 -7.59 3.29
CA LEU A 22 -5.69 -7.23 3.29
C LEU A 22 -4.81 -8.43 3.71
N SER A 23 -3.50 -8.34 3.50
CA SER A 23 -2.56 -9.16 4.28
C SER A 23 -2.73 -8.81 5.75
N GLU A 24 -3.01 -9.80 6.59
CA GLU A 24 -3.34 -9.61 8.01
C GLU A 24 -2.30 -8.75 8.76
N PHE A 25 -2.78 -7.79 9.57
CA PHE A 25 -1.98 -6.75 10.25
C PHE A 25 -1.06 -5.92 9.35
N ALA A 26 -1.42 -5.75 8.08
CA ALA A 26 -0.59 -5.11 7.07
C ALA A 26 0.76 -5.81 6.82
N ALA A 27 0.90 -7.05 7.29
CA ALA A 27 2.13 -7.82 7.25
C ALA A 27 2.04 -8.94 6.21
N SER A 28 2.83 -8.80 5.17
CA SER A 28 2.80 -9.64 3.97
C SER A 28 3.70 -10.89 4.09
N TYR A 29 3.66 -11.59 5.24
CA TYR A 29 4.45 -12.80 5.46
C TYR A 29 3.73 -14.05 4.95
N GLY A 30 4.41 -14.82 4.09
CA GLY A 30 3.86 -16.06 3.53
C GLY A 30 2.88 -15.78 2.39
N ARG A 31 1.57 -15.95 2.64
CA ARG A 31 0.53 -15.84 1.61
C ARG A 31 0.07 -14.38 1.47
N LEU A 32 0.68 -13.66 0.54
CA LEU A 32 0.33 -12.28 0.17
C LEU A 32 -1.18 -12.11 -0.08
N GLY A 33 -1.80 -11.19 0.65
CA GLY A 33 -3.24 -10.89 0.53
C GLY A 33 -4.17 -11.82 1.30
N TYR A 34 -3.64 -12.70 2.15
CA TYR A 34 -4.41 -13.54 3.08
C TYR A 34 -4.68 -12.83 4.41
N SER A 35 -5.91 -12.99 4.90
CA SER A 35 -6.23 -12.79 6.32
C SER A 35 -7.08 -13.92 6.85
N SER A 36 -7.02 -14.16 8.17
CA SER A 36 -7.84 -15.19 8.81
C SER A 36 -9.35 -14.90 8.68
N LEU A 37 -9.74 -13.62 8.62
CA LEU A 37 -11.12 -13.19 8.47
C LEU A 37 -11.62 -13.23 7.02
N GLY A 38 -10.81 -12.77 6.07
CA GLY A 38 -11.21 -12.58 4.67
C GLY A 38 -10.75 -13.67 3.72
N GLY A 39 -9.94 -14.63 4.20
CA GLY A 39 -9.29 -15.62 3.35
C GLY A 39 -8.25 -14.99 2.42
N LEU A 40 -7.91 -15.71 1.34
CA LEU A 40 -6.95 -15.23 0.34
C LEU A 40 -7.64 -14.35 -0.70
N THR A 41 -7.17 -13.11 -0.83
CA THR A 41 -7.48 -12.26 -1.99
C THR A 41 -6.77 -12.82 -3.23
N ARG A 42 -7.54 -13.16 -4.27
CA ARG A 42 -7.01 -13.66 -5.54
C ARG A 42 -6.63 -12.51 -6.47
N ASN A 43 -5.62 -12.74 -7.32
CA ASN A 43 -5.27 -11.79 -8.37
C ASN A 43 -6.41 -11.71 -9.41
N PRO A 44 -6.77 -10.51 -9.90
CA PRO A 44 -7.91 -10.33 -10.79
C PRO A 44 -7.68 -10.81 -12.22
N PHE A 45 -6.43 -11.04 -12.62
CA PHE A 45 -6.08 -11.44 -13.99
C PHE A 45 -5.79 -12.94 -14.14
N HIS A 46 -5.22 -13.57 -13.10
CA HIS A 46 -4.87 -14.99 -13.16
C HIS A 46 -4.82 -15.63 -11.76
N ASP A 47 -5.44 -16.80 -11.61
CA ASP A 47 -5.56 -17.50 -10.32
C ASP A 47 -4.20 -17.95 -9.74
N ASP A 48 -3.21 -18.23 -10.59
CA ASP A 48 -1.86 -18.63 -10.16
C ASP A 48 -0.99 -17.43 -9.71
N TYR A 49 -1.45 -16.20 -9.88
CA TYR A 49 -0.72 -15.01 -9.45
C TYR A 49 -1.19 -14.55 -8.06
N ASN A 50 -0.29 -13.92 -7.31
CA ASN A 50 -0.66 -13.27 -6.06
C ASN A 50 -1.18 -11.84 -6.31
N ALA A 51 -2.09 -11.37 -5.46
CA ALA A 51 -2.60 -9.99 -5.49
C ALA A 51 -1.64 -8.98 -4.81
N SER A 52 -0.40 -9.40 -4.52
CA SER A 52 0.55 -8.72 -3.64
C SER A 52 -0.07 -8.38 -2.27
N GLY A 53 0.52 -7.45 -1.53
CA GLY A 53 -0.03 -7.00 -0.27
C GLY A 53 0.73 -5.81 0.32
N SER A 54 0.27 -5.21 1.41
CA SER A 54 -0.90 -5.65 2.18
C SER A 54 -2.25 -5.16 1.67
N SER A 55 -2.33 -4.07 0.90
CA SER A 55 -3.61 -3.51 0.42
C SER A 55 -4.21 -4.28 -0.78
N SER A 56 -4.16 -5.61 -0.75
CA SER A 56 -4.55 -6.50 -1.85
C SER A 56 -6.01 -6.31 -2.25
N GLY A 57 -6.95 -6.44 -1.31
CA GLY A 57 -8.37 -6.33 -1.60
C GLY A 57 -8.75 -4.94 -2.12
N SER A 58 -8.08 -3.88 -1.65
CA SER A 58 -8.31 -2.52 -2.13
C SER A 58 -7.95 -2.37 -3.61
N ALA A 59 -6.82 -2.92 -4.04
CA ALA A 59 -6.42 -2.91 -5.44
C ALA A 59 -7.40 -3.74 -6.29
N VAL A 60 -7.66 -4.99 -5.87
CA VAL A 60 -8.55 -5.90 -6.60
C VAL A 60 -9.97 -5.35 -6.75
N ALA A 61 -10.50 -4.68 -5.72
CA ALA A 61 -11.83 -4.07 -5.79
C ALA A 61 -11.93 -2.96 -6.86
N VAL A 62 -10.85 -2.22 -7.12
CA VAL A 62 -10.84 -1.19 -8.17
C VAL A 62 -10.67 -1.82 -9.55
N THR A 63 -9.80 -2.82 -9.67
CA THR A 63 -9.59 -3.55 -10.94
C THR A 63 -10.86 -4.28 -11.40
N LEU A 64 -11.65 -4.83 -10.48
CA LEU A 64 -12.91 -5.52 -10.79
C LEU A 64 -14.14 -4.60 -10.78
N ASP A 65 -13.95 -3.28 -10.82
CA ASP A 65 -15.02 -2.27 -10.88
C ASP A 65 -16.03 -2.31 -9.72
N PHE A 66 -15.68 -2.90 -8.57
CA PHE A 66 -16.50 -2.83 -7.36
C PHE A 66 -16.53 -1.41 -6.78
N ALA A 67 -15.49 -0.61 -7.03
CA ALA A 67 -15.41 0.79 -6.65
C ALA A 67 -14.67 1.61 -7.73
N PRO A 68 -14.98 2.92 -7.89
CA PRO A 68 -14.23 3.78 -8.80
C PRO A 68 -12.81 4.09 -8.29
N PHE A 69 -12.60 4.05 -6.98
CA PHE A 69 -11.32 4.20 -6.32
C PHE A 69 -11.35 3.46 -4.98
N SER A 70 -10.19 3.24 -4.40
CA SER A 70 -10.08 2.72 -3.03
C SER A 70 -8.92 3.35 -2.28
N LEU A 71 -8.95 3.20 -0.96
CA LEU A 71 -7.85 3.59 -0.08
C LEU A 71 -7.10 2.35 0.38
N GLY A 72 -5.80 2.51 0.55
CA GLY A 72 -4.89 1.53 1.16
C GLY A 72 -3.95 2.20 2.15
N THR A 73 -2.95 1.43 2.58
CA THR A 73 -1.85 1.89 3.42
C THR A 73 -0.55 1.32 2.88
N ASP A 74 0.52 2.10 2.93
CA ASP A 74 1.84 1.69 2.48
C ASP A 74 2.85 1.93 3.61
N THR A 75 3.57 0.87 3.99
CA THR A 75 4.69 0.93 4.94
C THR A 75 5.99 0.76 4.18
N SER A 76 6.10 -0.32 3.41
CA SER A 76 7.30 -0.67 2.62
C SER A 76 7.00 -1.11 1.18
N GLY A 77 5.78 -0.87 0.69
CA GLY A 77 5.35 -1.32 -0.66
C GLY A 77 3.87 -1.68 -0.75
N SER A 78 3.15 -1.62 0.37
CA SER A 78 1.80 -2.15 0.51
C SER A 78 0.69 -1.49 -0.33
N VAL A 79 1.00 -0.43 -1.08
CA VAL A 79 0.15 0.14 -2.14
C VAL A 79 0.77 -0.09 -3.52
N ARG A 80 2.08 0.14 -3.65
CA ARG A 80 2.80 0.01 -4.93
C ARG A 80 2.79 -1.42 -5.47
N GLY A 81 3.02 -2.42 -4.62
CA GLY A 81 2.98 -3.84 -4.98
C GLY A 81 1.61 -4.30 -5.49
N PRO A 82 0.52 -4.09 -4.70
CA PRO A 82 -0.83 -4.40 -5.17
C PRO A 82 -1.25 -3.64 -6.44
N ALA A 83 -0.85 -2.36 -6.58
CA ALA A 83 -1.16 -1.61 -7.79
C ALA A 83 -0.49 -2.20 -9.03
N ASN A 84 0.79 -2.58 -8.92
CA ASN A 84 1.53 -3.26 -9.97
C ASN A 84 0.82 -4.56 -10.40
N ASN A 85 0.51 -5.43 -9.44
CA ASN A 85 -0.10 -6.73 -9.72
C ASN A 85 -1.56 -6.65 -10.19
N ALA A 86 -2.23 -5.52 -9.95
CA ALA A 86 -3.62 -5.27 -10.30
C ALA A 86 -3.78 -4.33 -11.51
N GLY A 87 -2.68 -3.88 -12.13
CA GLY A 87 -2.69 -3.03 -13.32
C GLY A 87 -3.29 -1.64 -13.08
N LEU A 88 -3.04 -1.06 -11.90
CA LEU A 88 -3.64 0.20 -11.46
C LEU A 88 -2.61 1.32 -11.25
N VAL A 89 -3.13 2.55 -11.19
CA VAL A 89 -2.39 3.68 -10.62
C VAL A 89 -2.43 3.55 -9.10
N GLY A 90 -1.27 3.33 -8.48
CA GLY A 90 -1.10 3.31 -7.02
C GLY A 90 -0.26 4.49 -6.54
N LEU A 91 -0.82 5.34 -5.68
CA LEU A 91 -0.10 6.46 -5.09
C LEU A 91 0.26 6.18 -3.63
N ARG A 92 1.57 6.12 -3.35
CA ARG A 92 2.14 6.34 -2.02
C ARG A 92 2.54 7.83 -1.90
N PRO A 93 1.79 8.66 -1.15
CA PRO A 93 2.13 10.07 -0.95
C PRO A 93 3.35 10.23 -0.05
N THR A 94 3.89 11.45 -0.02
CA THR A 94 4.92 11.86 0.95
C THR A 94 4.48 11.50 2.37
N HIS A 95 5.41 10.93 3.15
CA HIS A 95 5.16 10.63 4.56
C HIS A 95 4.76 11.90 5.32
N GLY A 96 3.76 11.78 6.18
CA GLY A 96 3.19 12.92 6.92
C GLY A 96 2.24 13.82 6.11
N LEU A 97 2.05 13.63 4.80
CA LEU A 97 1.10 14.43 4.02
C LEU A 97 -0.35 14.26 4.50
N PHE A 98 -0.69 13.06 4.95
CA PHE A 98 -1.99 12.76 5.55
C PHE A 98 -1.79 12.18 6.95
N GLU A 99 -2.60 12.65 7.90
CA GLU A 99 -2.62 12.09 9.26
C GLU A 99 -3.01 10.62 9.23
N MET A 100 -2.43 9.77 10.08
CA MET A 100 -2.77 8.34 10.17
C MET A 100 -3.84 8.01 11.23
N THR A 101 -4.44 9.02 11.87
CA THR A 101 -5.39 8.88 12.99
C THR A 101 -6.57 7.97 12.68
N GLY A 102 -6.68 6.83 13.36
CA GLY A 102 -7.77 5.85 13.16
C GLY A 102 -7.49 4.80 12.08
N VAL A 103 -6.25 4.72 11.62
CA VAL A 103 -5.70 3.57 10.90
C VAL A 103 -4.92 2.73 11.91
N MET A 104 -5.05 1.40 11.81
CA MET A 104 -4.24 0.48 12.61
C MET A 104 -2.78 0.56 12.09
N PRO A 105 -1.81 0.93 12.94
CA PRO A 105 -0.44 1.12 12.49
C PRO A 105 0.26 -0.21 12.19
N SER A 106 1.19 -0.18 11.24
CA SER A 106 2.25 -1.17 11.09
C SER A 106 3.51 -0.62 11.74
N ALA A 107 4.09 0.47 11.21
CA ALA A 107 5.18 1.20 11.85
C ALA A 107 5.07 2.68 11.47
N LEU A 108 4.72 3.54 12.43
CA LEU A 108 4.28 4.92 12.13
C LEU A 108 5.36 5.77 11.41
N SER A 109 6.65 5.48 11.62
CA SER A 109 7.75 6.15 10.91
C SER A 109 7.79 5.86 9.40
N PHE A 110 7.09 4.83 8.94
CA PHE A 110 7.05 4.40 7.55
C PHE A 110 5.63 4.49 6.95
N ASP A 111 4.61 4.41 7.80
CA ASP A 111 3.22 4.33 7.39
C ASP A 111 2.75 5.60 6.67
N THR A 112 2.04 5.41 5.57
CA THR A 112 1.28 6.44 4.89
C THR A 112 -0.02 5.87 4.33
N LEU A 113 -0.99 6.73 4.11
CA LEU A 113 -2.15 6.38 3.29
C LEU A 113 -1.70 6.06 1.86
N GLY A 114 -2.50 5.29 1.14
CA GLY A 114 -2.38 5.21 -0.31
C GLY A 114 -3.71 5.16 -1.01
N PHE A 115 -3.64 5.35 -2.32
CA PHE A 115 -4.81 5.52 -3.18
C PHE A 115 -4.65 4.65 -4.41
N PHE A 116 -5.75 4.00 -4.80
CA PHE A 116 -5.83 3.21 -6.02
C PHE A 116 -6.90 3.78 -6.93
N THR A 117 -6.54 3.99 -8.19
CA THR A 117 -7.45 4.37 -9.27
C THR A 117 -7.06 3.67 -10.57
N ARG A 118 -7.98 3.59 -11.54
CA ARG A 118 -7.67 3.07 -12.88
C ARG A 118 -6.90 4.07 -13.74
N THR A 119 -7.08 5.37 -13.49
CA THR A 119 -6.46 6.44 -14.29
C THR A 119 -5.82 7.52 -13.42
N THR A 120 -4.86 8.24 -14.00
CA THR A 120 -4.25 9.40 -13.34
C THR A 120 -5.20 10.61 -13.26
N ASP A 121 -6.20 10.69 -14.15
CA ASP A 121 -7.29 11.67 -14.08
C ASP A 121 -8.13 11.45 -12.80
N ASP A 122 -8.55 10.21 -12.54
CA ASP A 122 -9.29 9.84 -11.34
C ASP A 122 -8.46 10.07 -10.07
N LEU A 123 -7.16 9.76 -10.12
CA LEU A 123 -6.25 10.03 -9.00
C LEU A 123 -6.18 11.53 -8.71
N SER A 124 -6.03 12.35 -9.74
CA SER A 124 -6.02 13.81 -9.58
C SER A 124 -7.30 14.33 -8.97
N LEU A 125 -8.46 13.87 -9.44
CA LEU A 125 -9.75 14.25 -8.87
C LEU A 125 -9.85 13.85 -7.40
N LEU A 126 -9.53 12.59 -7.08
CA LEU A 126 -9.54 12.09 -5.71
C LEU A 126 -8.62 12.92 -4.80
N MET A 127 -7.40 13.19 -5.27
CA MET A 127 -6.42 13.99 -4.52
C MET A 127 -6.90 15.42 -4.29
N SER A 128 -7.61 16.02 -5.25
CA SER A 128 -8.20 17.36 -5.06
C SER A 128 -9.27 17.37 -3.96
N VAL A 129 -10.02 16.27 -3.83
CA VAL A 129 -11.04 16.11 -2.79
C VAL A 129 -10.41 15.85 -1.43
N VAL A 130 -9.47 14.89 -1.31
CA VAL A 130 -8.90 14.51 -0.01
C VAL A 130 -8.00 15.60 0.59
N LYS A 131 -7.35 16.40 -0.27
CA LYS A 131 -6.57 17.57 0.15
C LYS A 131 -7.40 18.84 0.34
N GLU A 132 -8.67 18.83 -0.07
CA GLU A 132 -9.52 20.04 -0.14
C GLU A 132 -8.84 21.18 -0.94
N GLU A 133 -8.12 20.84 -2.00
CA GLU A 133 -7.31 21.76 -2.79
C GLU A 133 -7.49 21.50 -4.29
N LYS A 134 -7.68 22.55 -5.09
CA LYS A 134 -7.67 22.40 -6.55
C LYS A 134 -6.25 22.10 -7.04
N LEU A 135 -6.04 20.90 -7.54
CA LEU A 135 -4.76 20.52 -8.13
C LEU A 135 -4.63 21.07 -9.55
N ALA A 136 -3.45 21.61 -9.86
CA ALA A 136 -3.07 22.03 -11.20
C ALA A 136 -2.62 20.81 -12.05
N TYR A 137 -3.47 19.78 -12.11
CA TYR A 137 -3.18 18.59 -12.90
C TYR A 137 -3.20 18.89 -14.41
N ARG A 138 -2.23 18.32 -15.12
CA ARG A 138 -2.10 18.44 -16.57
C ARG A 138 -1.75 17.07 -17.13
N LYS A 139 -2.40 16.69 -18.23
CA LYS A 139 -2.09 15.44 -18.96
C LYS A 139 -0.70 15.46 -19.59
N THR A 140 -0.17 16.65 -19.87
CA THR A 140 1.17 16.85 -20.38
C THR A 140 1.97 17.71 -19.43
N VAL A 141 3.26 17.43 -19.34
CA VAL A 141 4.22 18.21 -18.56
C VAL A 141 5.21 18.88 -19.51
N ALA A 142 5.79 20.00 -19.08
CA ALA A 142 6.92 20.60 -19.80
C ALA A 142 8.08 19.58 -19.89
N LYS A 143 9.08 19.85 -20.75
CA LYS A 143 10.27 18.99 -20.84
C LYS A 143 10.84 18.68 -19.45
N LYS A 144 11.15 17.40 -19.20
CA LYS A 144 11.65 16.85 -17.95
C LYS A 144 12.76 15.85 -18.26
N THR A 145 13.53 15.51 -17.23
CA THR A 145 14.51 14.42 -17.25
C THR A 145 13.98 13.27 -16.41
N PHE A 146 13.93 12.08 -16.99
CA PHE A 146 13.57 10.83 -16.31
C PHE A 146 14.80 9.95 -16.23
N THR A 147 15.11 9.46 -15.03
CA THR A 147 16.23 8.55 -14.79
C THR A 147 15.69 7.19 -14.39
N PHE A 148 16.09 6.15 -15.11
CA PHE A 148 15.67 4.78 -14.86
C PHE A 148 16.73 4.03 -14.06
N ILE A 149 16.31 3.35 -12.99
CA ILE A 149 17.18 2.51 -12.19
C ILE A 149 17.41 1.19 -12.92
N THR A 150 18.67 0.86 -13.18
CA THR A 150 19.04 -0.31 -14.02
C THR A 150 19.48 -1.54 -13.22
N ASN A 151 19.50 -1.48 -11.88
CA ASN A 151 19.93 -2.61 -11.04
C ASN A 151 19.01 -3.84 -11.14
N TYR A 152 17.76 -3.67 -11.56
CA TYR A 152 16.72 -4.72 -11.53
C TYR A 152 16.35 -5.27 -12.92
N SER A 153 17.25 -5.12 -13.90
CA SER A 153 17.07 -5.67 -15.25
C SER A 153 17.76 -7.03 -15.40
N GLY A 154 17.27 -7.85 -16.33
CA GLY A 154 17.87 -9.14 -16.72
C GLY A 154 17.19 -10.38 -16.14
N ASP A 155 16.27 -10.22 -15.20
CA ASP A 155 15.52 -11.33 -14.61
C ASP A 155 14.38 -11.83 -15.52
N ASN A 156 13.78 -10.93 -16.30
CA ASN A 156 12.66 -11.27 -17.19
C ASN A 156 12.67 -10.37 -18.44
N GLN A 157 12.87 -10.99 -19.61
CA GLN A 157 12.98 -10.27 -20.89
C GLN A 157 11.72 -9.45 -21.23
N GLU A 158 10.52 -9.97 -20.95
CA GLU A 158 9.27 -9.26 -21.25
C GLU A 158 9.12 -8.00 -20.39
N VAL A 159 9.54 -8.07 -19.12
CA VAL A 159 9.58 -6.91 -18.22
C VAL A 159 10.61 -5.89 -18.69
N ASP A 160 11.81 -6.35 -19.07
CA ASP A 160 12.87 -5.49 -19.59
C ASP A 160 12.45 -4.77 -20.88
N ASP A 161 11.82 -5.49 -21.81
CA ASP A 161 11.29 -4.93 -23.06
C ASP A 161 10.19 -3.90 -22.77
N THR A 162 9.29 -4.19 -21.81
CA THR A 162 8.24 -3.25 -21.40
C THR A 162 8.81 -1.95 -20.82
N ILE A 163 9.86 -2.05 -19.98
CA ILE A 163 10.55 -0.88 -19.42
C ILE A 163 11.23 -0.09 -20.55
N PHE A 164 11.90 -0.78 -21.47
CA PHE A 164 12.56 -0.14 -22.61
C PHE A 164 11.56 0.61 -23.50
N ASP A 165 10.42 0.00 -23.82
CA ASP A 165 9.35 0.64 -24.60
C ASP A 165 8.80 1.88 -23.89
N ALA A 166 8.61 1.81 -22.57
CA ALA A 166 8.20 2.97 -21.78
C ALA A 166 9.24 4.10 -21.84
N MET A 167 10.54 3.79 -21.79
CA MET A 167 11.62 4.76 -21.96
C MET A 167 11.57 5.43 -23.34
N GLN A 168 11.31 4.68 -24.42
CA GLN A 168 11.19 5.24 -25.77
C GLN A 168 9.98 6.16 -25.87
N GLN A 169 8.81 5.75 -25.37
CA GLN A 169 7.61 6.58 -25.36
C GLN A 169 7.82 7.91 -24.63
N ILE A 170 8.63 7.93 -23.56
CA ILE A 170 8.99 9.15 -22.85
C ILE A 170 9.91 10.06 -23.69
N ARG A 171 10.89 9.48 -24.41
CA ARG A 171 11.76 10.23 -25.34
C ARG A 171 10.96 10.84 -26.49
N GLU A 172 10.05 10.09 -27.09
CA GLU A 172 9.18 10.54 -28.20
C GLU A 172 8.27 11.70 -27.78
N LYS A 173 7.88 11.74 -26.51
CA LYS A 173 7.15 12.87 -25.90
C LYS A 173 8.03 14.10 -25.63
N GLY A 174 9.31 14.07 -26.02
CA GLY A 174 10.24 15.19 -25.94
C GLY A 174 10.96 15.33 -24.61
N HIS A 175 10.95 14.30 -23.76
CA HIS A 175 11.66 14.29 -22.48
C HIS A 175 13.07 13.71 -22.60
N ASP A 176 13.97 14.15 -21.72
CA ASP A 176 15.30 13.53 -21.62
C ASP A 176 15.18 12.25 -20.80
N VAL A 177 15.84 11.19 -21.25
CA VAL A 177 15.85 9.89 -20.54
C VAL A 177 17.29 9.45 -20.33
N GLY A 178 17.63 9.19 -19.08
CA GLY A 178 18.91 8.64 -18.64
C GLY A 178 18.73 7.36 -17.83
N SER A 179 19.84 6.78 -17.43
CA SER A 179 19.90 5.62 -16.54
C SER A 179 20.77 5.93 -15.33
N PHE A 180 20.54 5.20 -14.24
CA PHE A 180 21.36 5.25 -13.05
C PHE A 180 21.43 3.86 -12.43
N THR A 181 22.65 3.43 -12.11
CA THR A 181 22.88 2.23 -11.32
C THR A 181 23.08 2.67 -9.88
N LEU A 182 22.18 2.23 -9.00
CA LEU A 182 22.33 2.39 -7.56
C LEU A 182 23.64 1.76 -7.09
N PRO A 183 24.34 2.35 -6.11
CA PRO A 183 25.36 1.66 -5.35
C PRO A 183 24.82 0.35 -4.77
N LYS A 184 25.68 -0.67 -4.65
CA LYS A 184 25.26 -2.01 -4.21
C LYS A 184 24.59 -1.99 -2.83
N GLU A 185 25.03 -1.08 -1.97
CA GLU A 185 24.50 -0.89 -0.62
C GLU A 185 23.08 -0.29 -0.61
N GLU A 186 22.64 0.30 -1.72
CA GLU A 186 21.32 0.93 -1.89
C GLU A 186 20.33 0.05 -2.66
N GLU A 187 20.77 -1.07 -3.25
CA GLU A 187 19.90 -2.00 -3.98
C GLU A 187 18.86 -2.67 -3.07
N ASN A 188 19.23 -2.90 -1.82
CA ASN A 188 18.32 -3.37 -0.78
C ASN A 188 18.63 -2.67 0.55
N VAL A 189 17.82 -1.66 0.88
CA VAL A 189 17.87 -1.00 2.19
C VAL A 189 16.96 -1.64 3.23
N TRP A 190 16.08 -2.57 2.84
CA TRP A 190 15.08 -3.16 3.73
C TRP A 190 15.74 -3.93 4.87
N ASP A 191 16.80 -4.67 4.59
CA ASP A 191 17.55 -5.43 5.59
C ASP A 191 18.12 -4.51 6.70
N SER A 192 18.41 -3.25 6.38
CA SER A 192 18.88 -2.26 7.35
C SER A 192 17.76 -1.50 8.09
N LEU A 193 16.52 -1.62 7.61
CA LEU A 193 15.35 -0.91 8.11
C LEU A 193 14.40 -1.81 8.89
N ILE A 194 14.41 -3.12 8.63
CA ILE A 194 13.46 -4.06 9.23
C ILE A 194 13.54 -4.08 10.75
N ASP A 195 14.74 -4.02 11.34
CA ASP A 195 14.89 -3.94 12.80
C ASP A 195 14.21 -2.71 13.40
N LYS A 196 14.27 -1.56 12.70
CA LYS A 196 13.61 -0.32 13.12
C LYS A 196 12.09 -0.43 12.95
N HIS A 197 11.64 -0.99 11.83
CA HIS A 197 10.24 -1.28 11.58
C HIS A 197 9.66 -2.16 12.69
N ASP A 198 10.32 -3.28 13.01
CA ASP A 198 9.84 -4.27 13.97
C ASP A 198 9.88 -3.73 15.41
N ALA A 199 10.91 -2.93 15.75
CA ALA A 199 11.01 -2.27 17.05
C ALA A 199 9.84 -1.29 17.33
N GLU A 200 9.31 -0.63 16.30
CA GLU A 200 8.17 0.28 16.43
C GLU A 200 6.83 -0.44 16.37
N SER A 201 6.74 -1.54 15.60
CA SER A 201 5.47 -2.19 15.27
C SER A 201 4.66 -2.60 16.49
N LYS A 202 5.31 -3.28 17.44
CA LYS A 202 4.66 -3.69 18.69
C LYS A 202 4.17 -2.49 19.51
N ARG A 203 5.03 -1.49 19.71
CA ARG A 203 4.74 -0.30 20.50
C ARG A 203 3.56 0.48 19.92
N ASP A 204 3.57 0.69 18.61
CA ASP A 204 2.57 1.49 17.92
C ASP A 204 1.21 0.77 17.91
N LEU A 205 1.21 -0.55 17.69
CA LEU A 205 0.00 -1.35 17.77
C LEU A 205 -0.60 -1.38 19.18
N GLU A 206 0.21 -1.62 20.21
CA GLU A 206 -0.22 -1.56 21.63
C GLU A 206 -0.85 -0.21 21.96
N SER A 207 -0.19 0.88 21.56
CA SER A 207 -0.69 2.24 21.76
C SER A 207 -2.05 2.44 21.08
N TYR A 208 -2.19 2.00 19.84
CA TYR A 208 -3.45 2.06 19.10
C TYR A 208 -4.57 1.26 19.76
N LEU A 209 -4.28 0.02 20.22
CA LEU A 209 -5.23 -0.86 20.90
C LEU A 209 -5.73 -0.27 22.22
N ASN A 210 -4.82 0.30 23.01
CA ASN A 210 -5.15 0.91 24.30
C ASN A 210 -6.22 2.01 24.17
N GLU A 211 -6.15 2.80 23.10
CA GLU A 211 -7.09 3.89 22.80
C GLU A 211 -8.46 3.43 22.27
N ARG A 212 -8.64 2.15 21.91
CA ARG A 212 -9.91 1.67 21.33
C ARG A 212 -11.03 1.69 22.37
N GLN A 213 -12.22 2.14 22.01
CA GLN A 213 -13.34 2.21 22.95
C GLN A 213 -14.06 0.86 23.11
N GLY A 214 -14.91 0.72 24.13
CA GLY A 214 -15.75 -0.46 24.31
C GLY A 214 -14.97 -1.74 24.62
N THR A 215 -15.42 -2.87 24.06
CA THR A 215 -14.89 -4.21 24.37
C THR A 215 -13.74 -4.63 23.43
N HIS A 216 -13.14 -3.71 22.68
CA HIS A 216 -12.00 -4.04 21.82
C HIS A 216 -10.79 -4.48 22.64
N PRO A 217 -9.92 -5.36 22.08
CA PRO A 217 -8.65 -5.69 22.70
C PRO A 217 -7.85 -4.44 23.02
N LYS A 218 -7.24 -4.43 24.21
CA LYS A 218 -6.47 -3.31 24.74
C LYS A 218 -4.97 -3.52 24.63
N THR A 219 -4.57 -4.77 24.44
CA THR A 219 -3.20 -5.20 24.25
C THR A 219 -3.14 -6.26 23.16
N ILE A 220 -1.93 -6.51 22.64
CA ILE A 220 -1.68 -7.58 21.68
C ILE A 220 -1.99 -8.94 22.33
N ASN A 221 -1.63 -9.15 23.61
CA ASN A 221 -1.96 -10.40 24.29
C ASN A 221 -3.48 -10.64 24.37
N HIS A 222 -4.26 -9.62 24.71
CA HIS A 222 -5.72 -9.75 24.72
C HIS A 222 -6.29 -9.97 23.30
N LEU A 223 -5.63 -9.42 22.27
CA LEU A 223 -5.99 -9.70 20.87
C LEU A 223 -5.72 -11.17 20.52
N ILE A 224 -4.58 -11.73 20.94
CA ILE A 224 -4.23 -13.14 20.73
C ILE A 224 -5.21 -14.05 21.45
N GLU A 225 -5.47 -13.82 22.74
CA GLU A 225 -6.43 -14.58 23.53
C GLU A 225 -7.83 -14.61 22.89
N ARG A 226 -8.27 -13.48 22.32
CA ARG A 226 -9.54 -13.38 21.59
C ARG A 226 -9.60 -14.27 20.36
N TYR A 227 -8.51 -14.32 19.59
CA TYR A 227 -8.43 -15.19 18.42
C TYR A 227 -8.43 -16.66 18.81
N GLU A 228 -7.66 -17.02 19.83
CA GLU A 228 -7.62 -18.38 20.38
C GLU A 228 -8.99 -18.85 20.89
N GLN A 229 -9.71 -18.00 21.63
CA GLN A 229 -11.07 -18.28 22.11
C GLN A 229 -12.07 -18.51 20.96
N GLN A 230 -11.84 -17.90 19.81
CA GLN A 230 -12.67 -18.07 18.61
C GLN A 230 -12.23 -19.23 17.72
N GLY A 231 -11.16 -19.96 18.10
CA GLY A 231 -10.57 -21.01 17.29
C GLY A 231 -9.96 -20.49 15.99
N ILE A 232 -9.64 -19.20 15.91
CA ILE A 232 -9.03 -18.57 14.74
C ILE A 232 -7.51 -18.71 14.89
N SER A 233 -6.89 -19.45 13.98
CA SER A 233 -5.43 -19.51 13.89
C SER A 233 -4.91 -18.28 13.18
N ILE A 234 -4.26 -17.39 13.94
CA ILE A 234 -3.46 -16.27 13.38
C ILE A 234 -2.28 -16.87 12.61
N ASN A 235 -1.91 -16.29 11.47
CA ASN A 235 -0.70 -16.69 10.76
C ASN A 235 0.51 -16.64 11.72
N PRO A 236 1.20 -17.76 11.99
CA PRO A 236 2.27 -17.80 12.99
C PRO A 236 3.43 -16.84 12.72
N ALA A 237 3.65 -16.47 11.45
CA ALA A 237 4.66 -15.47 11.08
C ALA A 237 4.38 -14.08 11.66
N LEU A 238 3.13 -13.80 12.05
CA LEU A 238 2.72 -12.56 12.72
C LEU A 238 3.12 -12.54 14.20
N PHE A 239 3.33 -13.67 14.86
CA PHE A 239 3.81 -13.66 16.26
C PHE A 239 5.25 -13.17 16.35
N LYS A 240 6.07 -13.35 15.32
CA LYS A 240 7.44 -12.79 15.26
C LYS A 240 7.45 -11.25 15.33
N LEU A 241 6.45 -10.58 14.75
CA LEU A 241 6.25 -9.13 14.89
C LEU A 241 5.95 -8.71 16.34
N PHE A 242 5.41 -9.60 17.18
CA PHE A 242 4.92 -9.29 18.52
C PHE A 242 5.82 -9.79 19.65
N ASP A 243 6.56 -10.87 19.42
CA ASP A 243 7.51 -11.42 20.37
C ASP A 243 8.86 -10.70 20.33
N GLY A 244 9.12 -9.94 19.26
CA GLY A 244 10.29 -9.09 19.12
C GLY A 244 11.58 -9.85 19.36
N LEU A 245 11.87 -10.87 18.52
CA LEU A 245 13.15 -11.58 18.34
C LEU A 245 13.03 -12.60 17.19
#